data_AF-A0A3P8F2U0-F1
#
_entry.id   AF-A0A3P8F2U0-F1
#
_cell.length_a   1.000
_cell.length_b   1.000
_cell.length_c   1.000
_cell.angle_alpha   90.00
_cell.angle_beta   90.00
_cell.angle_gamma   90.00
#
_symmetry.space_group_name_H-M   'P 1'
#
loop_
_entity.id
_entity.type
_entity.pdbx_description
1 polymer ?
#
loop_
_entity_poly.entity_id
_entity_poly.type
_entity_poly.pdbx_seq_one_letter_code
_entity_poly.pdbx_strand_id
1 'polypeptide(L)'
;MIYELLCGEPPFSGDSAEDVFEAVLRGDTNFPPSIVGPARHVITSLLDKDPMRRAVNIASQEWFDGFEWDRVKSLSIQPPVVPPPFNVEDLSPLSEDANVEASPQRERDYFADWCEFRSEPAV
;
A
#
# COMPACT_ATOMS: atom_id res chain seq x y z
N MET A 1 4.97 0.87 -2.37
CA MET A 1 4.91 0.79 -0.89
C MET A 1 6.19 0.23 -0.27
N ILE A 2 6.62 -1.02 -0.48
CA ILE A 2 7.87 -1.54 0.16
C ILE A 2 9.10 -0.67 -0.14
N TYR A 3 9.31 -0.30 -1.41
CA TYR A 3 10.41 0.60 -1.79
C TYR A 3 10.37 1.90 -0.99
N GLU A 4 9.21 2.56 -0.93
CA GLU A 4 9.04 3.85 -0.25
C GLU A 4 9.26 3.77 1.26
N LEU A 5 8.85 2.67 1.90
CA LEU A 5 9.10 2.46 3.32
C LEU A 5 10.60 2.30 3.64
N LEU A 6 11.40 1.79 2.69
CA LEU A 6 12.83 1.58 2.86
C LEU A 6 13.68 2.75 2.36
N CYS A 7 13.22 3.45 1.32
CA CYS A 7 13.95 4.53 0.66
C CYS A 7 13.46 5.93 1.09
N GLY A 8 12.25 6.05 1.63
CA GLY A 8 11.62 7.32 2.02
C GLY A 8 10.92 8.07 0.89
N GLU A 9 11.02 7.58 -0.35
CA GLU A 9 10.46 8.20 -1.55
C GLU A 9 9.87 7.13 -2.50
N PRO A 10 8.91 7.47 -3.37
CA PRO A 10 8.34 6.51 -4.31
C PRO A 10 9.38 6.04 -5.35
N PRO A 11 9.23 4.82 -5.90
CA PRO A 11 10.16 4.28 -6.90
C PRO A 11 10.12 5.00 -8.25
N PHE A 12 9.01 5.70 -8.53
CA PHE A 12 8.80 6.49 -9.74
C PHE A 12 8.25 7.87 -9.32
N SER A 13 8.93 8.92 -9.75
CA SER A 13 8.58 10.31 -9.46
C SER A 13 8.81 11.17 -10.70
N GLY A 14 8.13 12.32 -10.76
CA GLY A 14 8.18 13.25 -11.88
C GLY A 14 7.47 14.56 -11.53
N ASP A 15 7.71 15.60 -12.31
CA ASP A 15 7.16 16.94 -12.07
C ASP A 15 5.69 17.04 -12.51
N SER A 16 5.27 16.17 -13.44
CA SER A 16 3.88 16.03 -13.92
C SER A 16 3.37 14.59 -13.81
N ALA A 17 2.05 14.42 -13.94
CA ALA A 17 1.43 13.08 -13.95
C ALA A 17 1.90 12.24 -15.14
N GLU A 18 2.08 12.89 -16.29
CA GLU A 18 2.65 12.29 -17.50
C GLU A 18 4.08 11.79 -17.25
N ASP A 19 4.93 12.57 -16.57
CA ASP A 19 6.30 12.15 -16.26
C ASP A 19 6.33 10.92 -15.34
N VAL A 20 5.44 10.88 -14.35
CA VAL A 20 5.29 9.71 -13.45
C VAL A 20 4.84 8.49 -14.25
N PHE A 21 3.88 8.65 -15.15
CA PHE A 21 3.39 7.56 -16.00
C PHE A 21 4.51 7.03 -16.91
N GLU A 22 5.26 7.92 -17.56
CA GLU A 22 6.41 7.55 -18.38
C GLU A 22 7.52 6.88 -17.56
N ALA A 23 7.75 7.33 -16.32
CA ALA A 23 8.69 6.69 -15.40
C ALA A 23 8.26 5.26 -15.04
N VAL A 24 6.96 5.03 -14.77
CA VAL A 24 6.39 3.70 -14.54
C VAL A 24 6.54 2.82 -15.79
N LEU A 25 6.24 3.36 -16.98
CA LEU A 25 6.40 2.64 -18.25
C LEU A 25 7.86 2.31 -18.54
N ARG A 26 8.81 3.18 -18.17
CA ARG A 26 10.24 2.90 -18.28
C ARG A 26 10.70 1.86 -17.27
N GLY A 27 10.11 1.84 -16.07
CA GLY A 27 10.35 0.83 -15.04
C GLY A 27 11.77 0.81 -14.47
N ASP A 28 12.55 1.87 -14.72
CA ASP A 28 13.87 2.04 -14.15
C ASP A 28 13.73 2.49 -12.70
N THR A 29 14.29 1.72 -11.78
CA THR A 29 14.22 2.00 -10.33
C THR A 29 15.63 2.20 -9.79
N ASN A 30 15.84 3.30 -9.08
CA ASN A 30 17.15 3.66 -8.55
C ASN A 30 17.28 3.25 -7.08
N PHE A 31 18.00 2.17 -6.79
CA PHE A 31 18.16 1.73 -5.41
C PHE A 31 19.31 2.46 -4.70
N PRO A 32 19.08 3.03 -3.50
CA PRO A 32 20.17 3.49 -2.64
C PRO A 32 21.16 2.35 -2.34
N PRO A 33 22.45 2.67 -2.07
CA PRO A 33 23.46 1.65 -1.75
C PRO A 33 23.13 0.78 -0.54
N SER A 34 22.29 1.27 0.38
CA SER A 34 21.81 0.54 1.56
C SER A 34 20.82 -0.59 1.23
N ILE A 35 20.14 -0.52 0.09
CA ILE A 35 19.12 -1.51 -0.29
C ILE A 35 19.76 -2.60 -1.13
N VAL A 36 20.09 -3.73 -0.50
CA VAL A 36 20.80 -4.86 -1.10
C VAL A 36 20.13 -6.20 -0.77
N GLY A 37 20.58 -7.27 -1.45
CA GLY A 37 20.21 -8.64 -1.12
C GLY A 37 18.70 -8.91 -1.26
N PRO A 38 18.08 -9.62 -0.28
CA PRO A 38 16.68 -10.04 -0.36
C PRO A 38 15.69 -8.87 -0.50
N ALA A 39 15.96 -7.73 0.16
CA ALA A 39 15.10 -6.55 0.08
C ALA A 39 15.08 -5.94 -1.33
N ARG A 40 16.23 -5.88 -2.01
CA ARG A 40 16.28 -5.45 -3.41
C ARG A 40 15.53 -6.44 -4.30
N HIS A 41 15.78 -7.74 -4.11
CA HIS A 41 15.19 -8.79 -4.93
C HIS A 41 13.66 -8.78 -4.88
N VAL A 42 13.06 -8.70 -3.68
CA VAL A 42 11.60 -8.67 -3.54
C VAL A 42 11.00 -7.44 -4.22
N ILE A 43 11.61 -6.25 -4.06
CA ILE A 43 11.13 -5.02 -4.71
C ILE A 43 11.20 -5.16 -6.23
N THR A 44 12.33 -5.60 -6.78
CA THR A 44 12.48 -5.78 -8.23
C THR A 44 11.46 -6.80 -8.77
N SER A 45 11.22 -7.89 -8.06
CA SER A 45 10.22 -8.90 -8.46
C SER A 45 8.78 -8.38 -8.45
N LEU A 46 8.46 -7.42 -7.57
CA LEU A 46 7.14 -6.79 -7.48
C LEU A 46 6.94 -5.70 -8.53
N LEU A 47 8.03 -5.04 -8.95
CA LEU A 47 8.04 -4.01 -9.97
C LEU A 47 8.31 -4.55 -11.38
N ASP A 48 8.29 -5.88 -11.57
CA ASP A 48 8.40 -6.48 -12.90
C ASP A 48 7.21 -6.05 -13.78
N LYS A 49 7.52 -5.51 -14.95
CA LYS A 49 6.52 -5.04 -15.90
C LYS A 49 5.65 -6.17 -16.41
N ASP A 50 6.23 -7.35 -16.62
CA ASP A 50 5.51 -8.53 -17.09
C ASP A 50 4.68 -9.11 -15.95
N PRO A 51 3.33 -9.07 -16.02
CA PRO A 51 2.49 -9.61 -14.96
C PRO A 51 2.71 -11.11 -14.70
N MET A 52 3.19 -11.87 -15.70
CA MET A 52 3.46 -13.31 -15.55
C MET A 52 4.75 -13.59 -14.79
N ARG A 53 5.68 -12.64 -14.76
CA ARG A 53 6.96 -12.73 -14.04
C ARG A 53 6.93 -12.01 -12.71
N ARG A 54 6.00 -11.06 -12.56
CA ARG A 54 5.75 -10.34 -11.32
C ARG A 54 5.43 -11.33 -10.20
N ALA A 55 6.06 -11.15 -9.04
CA ALA A 55 5.95 -12.09 -7.94
C ALA A 55 4.48 -12.29 -7.51
N VAL A 56 3.96 -13.50 -7.72
CA VAL A 56 2.58 -13.88 -7.33
C VAL A 56 2.53 -14.30 -5.86
N ASN A 57 3.54 -15.03 -5.39
CA ASN A 57 3.66 -15.44 -3.99
C ASN A 57 4.82 -14.71 -3.32
N ILE A 58 4.52 -13.57 -2.71
CA ILE A 58 5.53 -12.78 -2.00
C ILE A 58 6.02 -13.47 -0.73
N ALA A 59 5.20 -14.31 -0.09
CA ALA A 59 5.51 -14.90 1.20
C ALA A 59 6.61 -15.97 1.13
N SER A 60 6.94 -16.49 -0.06
CA SER A 60 8.00 -17.46 -0.30
C SER A 60 9.33 -16.83 -0.72
N GLN A 61 9.43 -15.50 -0.74
CA GLN A 61 10.67 -14.80 -1.06
C GLN A 61 11.61 -14.85 0.14
N GLU A 62 12.93 -14.93 -0.13
CA GLU A 62 13.99 -14.95 0.91
C GLU A 62 13.89 -13.77 1.89
N TRP A 63 13.34 -12.63 1.45
CA TRP A 63 13.12 -11.46 2.31
C TRP A 63 12.18 -11.75 3.50
N PHE A 64 11.31 -12.74 3.38
CA PHE A 64 10.37 -13.18 4.40
C PHE A 64 10.76 -14.52 5.04
N ASP A 65 11.98 -15.02 4.81
CA ASP A 65 12.42 -16.26 5.43
C ASP A 65 12.42 -16.14 6.97
N GLY A 66 11.79 -17.10 7.63
CA GLY A 66 11.62 -17.10 9.08
C GLY A 66 10.53 -16.14 9.59
N PHE A 67 9.82 -15.43 8.72
CA PHE A 67 8.73 -14.55 9.13
C PHE A 67 7.47 -15.36 9.52
N GLU A 68 7.01 -15.17 10.75
CA GLU A 68 5.88 -15.91 11.31
C GLU A 68 4.53 -15.32 10.88
N TRP A 69 4.12 -15.59 9.63
CA TRP A 69 2.88 -15.06 9.04
C TRP A 69 1.62 -15.31 9.87
N ASP A 70 1.49 -16.47 10.50
CA ASP A 70 0.31 -16.80 11.31
C ASP A 70 0.26 -16.03 12.63
N ARG A 71 1.43 -15.62 13.14
CA ARG A 71 1.48 -14.75 14.32
C ARG A 71 1.08 -13.32 13.99
N VAL A 72 1.39 -12.83 12.78
CA VAL A 72 0.88 -11.53 12.31
C VAL A 72 -0.63 -11.58 12.19
N LYS A 73 -1.18 -12.63 11.57
CA LYS A 73 -2.64 -12.80 11.39
C LYS A 73 -3.38 -12.88 12.73
N SER A 74 -2.78 -13.51 13.73
CA SER A 74 -3.34 -13.60 15.09
C SER A 74 -3.04 -12.37 15.97
N LEU A 75 -2.40 -11.32 15.40
CA LEU A 75 -2.02 -10.10 16.12
C LEU A 75 -1.14 -10.38 17.35
N SER A 76 -0.34 -11.45 17.30
CA SER A 76 0.51 -11.92 18.41
C SER A 76 1.99 -11.53 18.28
N ILE A 77 2.33 -10.73 17.26
CA ILE A 77 3.64 -10.07 17.12
C ILE A 77 3.49 -8.64 17.63
N GLN A 78 4.42 -8.20 18.48
CA GLN A 78 4.49 -6.78 18.84
C GLN A 78 5.04 -5.97 17.67
N PRO A 79 4.36 -4.86 17.28
CA PRO A 79 4.86 -4.01 16.21
C PRO A 79 6.15 -3.31 16.66
N PRO A 80 7.11 -3.07 15.73
CA PRO A 80 8.38 -2.43 16.07
C PRO A 80 8.24 -0.99 16.53
N VAL A 81 7.16 -0.31 16.12
CA VAL A 81 6.81 1.04 16.55
C VAL A 81 5.39 1.01 17.09
N VAL A 82 5.25 1.28 18.38
CA VAL A 82 3.95 1.50 19.04
C VAL A 82 3.79 3.01 19.20
N PRO A 83 2.84 3.66 18.50
CA PRO A 83 2.61 5.08 18.68
C PRO A 83 2.12 5.36 20.12
N PRO A 84 2.37 6.57 20.65
CA PRO A 84 1.81 6.95 21.93
C PRO A 84 0.27 6.92 21.88
N PRO A 85 -0.41 6.79 23.03
CA PRO A 85 -1.86 6.92 23.09
C PRO A 85 -2.30 8.22 22.41
N PHE A 86 -3.23 8.14 21.47
CA PHE A 86 -3.83 9.29 20.81
C PHE A 86 -5.23 9.53 21.38
N ASN A 87 -5.59 10.78 21.66
CA ASN A 87 -6.95 11.15 22.00
C ASN A 87 -7.62 11.74 20.75
N VAL A 88 -8.84 11.29 20.46
CA VAL A 88 -9.65 11.84 19.36
C VAL A 88 -9.91 13.34 19.55
N GLU A 89 -9.96 13.79 20.81
CA GLU A 89 -10.13 15.20 21.17
C GLU A 89 -8.93 16.09 20.80
N ASP A 90 -7.73 15.50 20.66
CA ASP A 90 -6.52 16.23 20.23
C ASP A 90 -6.47 16.41 18.71
N LEU A 91 -7.39 15.78 17.96
CA LEU A 91 -7.48 15.97 16.53
C LEU A 91 -8.03 17.37 16.24
N SER A 92 -7.22 18.20 15.57
CA SER A 92 -7.74 19.40 14.96
C SER A 92 -8.88 19.01 14.00
N PRO A 93 -10.02 19.71 14.03
CA PRO A 93 -11.01 19.61 12.97
C PRO A 93 -10.30 19.72 11.62
N LEU A 94 -10.66 18.88 10.66
CA LEU A 94 -10.18 19.05 9.29
C LEU A 94 -10.46 20.50 8.90
N SER A 95 -9.42 21.25 8.51
CA SER A 95 -9.56 22.66 8.17
C SER A 95 -10.66 22.81 7.13
N GLU A 96 -11.58 23.78 7.32
CA GLU A 96 -12.68 24.07 6.38
C GLU A 96 -12.18 24.45 4.97
N ASP A 97 -10.88 24.75 4.82
CA ASP A 97 -10.19 24.96 3.54
C ASP A 97 -10.01 23.67 2.73
N ALA A 98 -10.27 22.50 3.32
CA ALA A 98 -10.67 21.34 2.56
C ALA A 98 -12.09 21.64 2.05
N ASN A 99 -12.19 22.28 0.88
CA ASN A 99 -13.39 22.26 0.05
C ASN A 99 -13.64 20.82 -0.44
N VAL A 100 -13.76 19.90 0.51
CA VAL A 100 -14.56 18.70 0.40
C VAL A 100 -15.98 19.24 0.56
N GLU A 101 -16.52 19.81 -0.52
CA GLU A 101 -17.95 19.68 -0.71
C GLU A 101 -18.23 18.21 -0.44
N ALA A 102 -18.97 17.91 0.63
CA ALA A 102 -19.49 16.58 0.83
C ALA A 102 -20.18 16.23 -0.48
N SER A 103 -19.56 15.34 -1.26
CA SER A 103 -20.02 14.92 -2.59
C SER A 103 -21.54 14.76 -2.47
N PRO A 104 -22.36 15.59 -3.15
CA PRO A 104 -23.76 15.77 -2.81
C PRO A 104 -24.48 14.46 -2.97
N GLN A 105 -24.54 13.72 -1.86
CA GLN A 105 -25.24 12.47 -1.60
C GLN A 105 -25.62 11.61 -2.82
N ARG A 106 -24.71 11.41 -3.78
CA ARG A 106 -24.84 10.40 -4.85
C ARG A 106 -23.99 9.17 -4.57
N GLU A 107 -23.00 9.30 -3.68
CA GLU A 107 -22.14 8.21 -3.20
C GLU A 107 -22.80 7.27 -2.21
N ARG A 108 -23.88 7.69 -1.53
CA ARG A 108 -24.66 6.76 -0.69
C ARG A 108 -25.41 5.70 -1.51
N ASP A 109 -25.73 5.99 -2.77
CA ASP A 109 -26.40 5.05 -3.67
C ASP A 109 -25.40 4.04 -4.27
N TYR A 110 -24.14 4.43 -4.48
CA TYR A 110 -23.10 3.53 -5.03
C TYR A 110 -22.80 2.32 -4.14
N PHE A 111 -23.02 2.42 -2.83
CA PHE A 111 -22.86 1.31 -1.88
C PHE A 111 -24.17 0.65 -1.48
N ALA A 112 -25.33 1.11 -1.97
CA ALA A 112 -26.62 0.46 -1.72
C ALA A 112 -26.64 -0.96 -2.31
N ASP A 113 -26.16 -1.09 -3.55
CA ASP A 113 -26.03 -2.36 -4.26
C ASP A 113 -25.08 -3.36 -3.56
N TRP A 114 -24.08 -2.85 -2.83
CA TRP A 114 -23.16 -3.68 -2.04
C TRP A 114 -23.83 -4.34 -0.83
N CYS A 115 -24.86 -3.71 -0.26
CA CYS A 115 -25.63 -4.28 0.83
C CYS A 115 -26.65 -5.32 0.33
N GLU A 116 -27.19 -5.16 -0.89
CA GLU A 116 -28.09 -6.13 -1.49
C GLU A 116 -27.40 -7.47 -1.77
N PHE A 117 -26.12 -7.45 -2.19
CA PHE A 117 -25.36 -8.67 -2.49
C PHE A 117 -25.11 -9.59 -1.27
N ARG A 118 -25.20 -9.07 -0.04
CA ARG A 118 -25.04 -9.89 1.19
C ARG A 118 -26.32 -10.56 1.66
N SER A 119 -27.43 -10.35 0.96
CA SER A 119 -28.75 -10.87 1.36
C SER A 119 -29.19 -12.12 0.59
N GLU A 120 -28.43 -12.58 -0.41
CA GLU A 120 -28.74 -13.84 -1.08
C GLU A 120 -28.37 -15.02 -0.16
N PRO A 121 -29.32 -15.91 0.18
CA PRO A 121 -28.99 -17.13 0.87
C PRO A 121 -28.12 -18.00 -0.04
N ALA A 122 -27.04 -18.55 0.51
CA ALA A 122 -26.25 -19.57 -0.18
C ALA A 122 -27.18 -20.72 -0.61
N VAL A 123 -27.30 -20.93 -1.93
CA VAL A 123 -27.92 -22.12 -2.52
C VAL A 123 -26.99 -23.30 -2.39
#